data_AF-A0A011V5X6-F1
#
_entry.id   AF-A0A011V5X6-F1
#
_cell.length_a   1.000
_cell.length_b   1.000
_cell.length_c   1.000
_cell.angle_alpha   90.00
_cell.angle_beta   90.00
_cell.angle_gamma   90.00
#
_symmetry.space_group_name_H-M   'P 1'
#
loop_
_entity.id
_entity.type
_entity.pdbx_description
1 polymer ?
#
loop_
_entity_poly.entity_id
_entity_poly.type
_entity_poly.pdbx_seq_one_letter_code
_entity_poly.pdbx_strand_id
1 'polypeptide(L)' 'MVSKKGKRKIVYDDRVYYWYVRVTEGSHRIHIISEDKKIRICSPFCDTEESVTPATVRGLLEKHFVEKEHG' A
#
# COMPACT_ATOMS: atom_id res chain seq x y z
N MET A 1 -6.39 24.37 -0.22
CA MET A 1 -6.34 23.30 -1.24
C MET A 1 -4.99 22.61 -1.15
N VAL A 2 -4.87 21.60 -0.28
CA VAL A 2 -3.60 20.87 -0.16
C VAL A 2 -3.63 19.75 -1.21
N SER A 3 -3.00 20.00 -2.35
CA SER A 3 -2.66 18.93 -3.30
C SER A 3 -1.67 17.99 -2.59
N LYS A 4 -2.18 17.06 -1.78
CA LYS A 4 -1.41 16.00 -1.08
C LYS A 4 -0.95 14.98 -2.13
N LYS A 5 0.02 15.40 -2.95
CA LYS A 5 0.73 14.63 -3.96
C LYS A 5 1.29 13.37 -3.29
N GLY A 6 0.77 12.18 -3.63
CA GLY A 6 1.33 10.89 -3.19
C GLY A 6 0.39 9.92 -2.47
N LYS A 7 -0.83 10.33 -2.09
CA LYS A 7 -1.86 9.37 -1.63
C LYS A 7 -2.69 8.90 -2.82
N ARG A 8 -2.66 7.61 -3.10
CA ARG A 8 -3.46 6.93 -4.13
C ARG A 8 -4.53 6.09 -3.46
N LYS A 9 -5.68 5.94 -4.12
CA LYS A 9 -6.77 5.07 -3.67
C LYS A 9 -6.86 3.84 -4.56
N ILE A 10 -7.22 2.71 -3.99
CA ILE A 10 -7.53 1.47 -4.71
C ILE A 10 -8.73 0.81 -4.04
N VAL A 11 -9.61 0.21 -4.85
CA VAL A 11 -10.71 -0.61 -4.35
C VAL A 11 -10.31 -2.06 -4.54
N TYR A 12 -10.35 -2.84 -3.47
CA TYR A 12 -10.02 -4.26 -3.46
C TYR A 12 -11.06 -4.97 -2.61
N ASP A 13 -11.71 -6.00 -3.18
CA ASP A 13 -12.73 -6.79 -2.46
C ASP A 13 -13.84 -5.91 -1.84
N ASP A 14 -14.44 -5.02 -2.63
CA ASP A 14 -15.45 -4.03 -2.22
C ASP A 14 -15.01 -3.03 -1.12
N ARG A 15 -13.73 -3.08 -0.71
CA ARG A 15 -13.16 -2.24 0.33
C ARG A 15 -12.23 -1.19 -0.27
N VAL A 16 -12.32 0.03 0.28
CA VAL A 16 -11.45 1.14 -0.12
C VAL A 16 -10.16 1.12 0.70
N TYR A 17 -9.04 1.19 -0.02
CA TYR A 17 -7.70 1.30 0.55
C TYR A 17 -7.00 2.55 0.02
N TYR A 18 -6.30 3.21 0.94
CA TYR A 18 -5.44 4.34 0.67
C TYR A 18 -3.99 3.91 0.82
N TRP A 19 -3.16 4.23 -0.15
CA TRP A 19 -1.75 3.89 -0.09
C TRP A 19 -0.86 5.06 -0.47
N TYR A 20 0.35 5.06 0.08
CA TYR A 20 1.38 6.06 -0.19
C TYR A 20 2.76 5.45 0.00
N VAL A 21 3.71 5.95 -0.77
CA VAL A 21 5.13 5.60 -0.62
C VAL A 21 5.77 6.64 0.28
N ARG A 22 6.45 6.18 1.33
CA ARG A 22 7.30 7.03 2.16
C ARG A 22 8.75 6.75 1.79
N VAL A 23 9.42 7.79 1.35
CA VAL A 23 10.87 7.80 1.13
C VAL A 23 11.54 8.33 2.39
N THR A 24 12.49 7.57 2.93
CA THR A 24 13.37 7.95 4.04
C THR A 24 14.81 7.71 3.60
N GLU A 25 15.80 8.37 4.22
CA GLU A 25 17.23 8.21 3.88
C GLU A 25 17.62 6.72 3.79
N GLY A 26 17.70 6.19 2.56
CA GLY A 26 18.06 4.80 2.27
C GLY A 26 16.92 3.76 2.33
N SER A 27 15.64 4.15 2.44
CA SER A 27 14.54 3.18 2.45
C SER A 27 13.24 3.73 1.90
N HIS A 28 12.65 3.00 0.96
CA HIS A 28 11.28 3.21 0.51
C HIS A 28 10.35 2.24 1.22
N ARG A 29 9.20 2.74 1.69
CA ARG A 29 8.19 1.91 2.32
C ARG A 29 6.82 2.24 1.75
N ILE A 30 6.11 1.21 1.33
CA ILE A 30 4.71 1.34 0.93
C ILE A 30 3.86 1.17 2.19
N HIS A 31 3.04 2.18 2.45
CA HIS A 31 2.01 2.13 3.47
C HIS A 31 0.66 1.98 2.78
N ILE A 32 -0.09 0.93 3.14
CA ILE A 32 -1.47 0.70 2.69
C ILE A 32 -2.35 0.70 3.92
N ILE A 33 -3.43 1.46 3.90
CA ILE A 33 -4.34 1.66 5.02
C ILE A 33 -5.77 1.55 4.49
N SER A 34 -6.60 0.72 5.11
CA SER A 34 -8.03 0.71 4.77
C SER A 34 -8.71 2.01 5.20
N GLU A 35 -9.82 2.35 4.57
CA GLU A 35 -10.64 3.50 4.97
C GLU A 35 -11.03 3.46 6.46
N ASP A 36 -11.43 2.27 6.91
CA ASP A 36 -11.81 1.98 8.29
C ASP A 36 -10.60 1.86 9.25
N LYS A 37 -9.37 2.04 8.75
CA LYS A 37 -8.08 1.95 9.49
C LYS A 37 -7.82 0.64 10.23
N LYS A 38 -8.69 -0.37 10.11
CA LYS A 38 -8.49 -1.73 10.65
C LYS A 38 -7.33 -2.48 10.01
N ILE A 39 -7.10 -2.26 8.72
CA ILE A 39 -6.00 -2.89 7.98
C ILE A 39 -4.92 -1.84 7.74
N ARG A 40 -3.72 -2.15 8.23
CA ARG A 40 -2.52 -1.35 7.98
C ARG A 40 -1.39 -2.27 7.59
N ILE A 41 -0.99 -2.18 6.32
CA ILE A 41 0.12 -2.94 5.75
C ILE A 41 1.28 -1.97 5.55
N CYS A 42 2.45 -2.34 6.05
CA CYS A 42 3.70 -1.62 5.85
C CYS A 42 4.67 -2.61 5.22
N SER A 43 5.05 -2.38 3.96
CA SER A 43 5.98 -3.25 3.27
C SER A 43 7.22 -2.47 2.83
N PRO A 44 8.44 -2.97 3.09
CA PRO A 44 9.64 -2.40 2.51
C PRO A 44 9.55 -2.50 0.98
N PHE A 45 9.82 -1.39 0.31
CA PHE A 45 9.91 -1.32 -1.14
C PHE A 45 11.37 -1.02 -1.48
N CYS A 46 11.98 -1.83 -2.33
CA CYS A 46 13.32 -1.52 -2.84
C CYS A 46 13.14 -0.52 -3.98
N ASP A 47 13.98 0.52 -4.04
CA ASP A 47 13.98 1.44 -5.18
C ASP A 47 14.51 0.71 -6.41
N THR A 48 13.63 -0.04 -7.06
CA THR A 48 13.78 -0.26 -8.49
C THR A 48 13.17 0.97 -9.16
N GLU A 49 13.75 1.46 -10.24
CA GLU A 49 13.29 2.62 -11.03
C GLU A 49 11.79 2.56 -11.45
N GLU A 50 11.14 1.42 -11.18
CA GLU A 50 9.72 1.18 -11.29
C GLU A 50 8.92 1.92 -10.20
N SER A 51 8.18 2.95 -10.62
CA SER A 51 7.16 3.58 -9.79
C SER A 51 6.17 2.54 -9.25
N VAL A 52 5.90 2.56 -7.94
CA VAL A 52 4.88 1.70 -7.32
C VAL A 52 3.57 1.84 -8.11
N THR A 53 3.03 0.72 -8.58
CA THR A 53 1.79 0.68 -9.36
C THR A 53 0.63 0.19 -8.49
N PRO A 54 -0.64 0.46 -8.86
CA PRO A 54 -1.78 -0.16 -8.20
C PRO A 54 -1.72 -1.71 -8.24
N ALA A 55 -1.08 -2.31 -9.25
CA ALA A 55 -0.88 -3.75 -9.31
C ALA A 55 0.04 -4.26 -8.18
N THR A 56 1.15 -3.56 -7.90
CA THR A 56 2.02 -3.87 -6.75
C THR A 56 1.25 -3.84 -5.43
N VAL A 57 0.40 -2.83 -5.25
CA VAL A 57 -0.42 -2.68 -4.04
C VAL A 57 -1.47 -3.77 -3.92
N ARG A 58 -2.08 -4.17 -5.04
CA ARG A 58 -3.01 -5.30 -5.09
C ARG A 58 -2.32 -6.61 -4.69
N GLY A 59 -1.11 -6.87 -5.19
CA GLY A 59 -0.33 -8.05 -4.79
C GLY A 59 0.03 -8.04 -3.30
N LEU A 60 0.35 -6.88 -2.72
CA LEU A 60 0.57 -6.73 -1.28
C LEU A 60 -0.69 -7.01 -0.45
N LEU A 61 -1.86 -6.54 -0.92
CA LEU A 61 -3.14 -6.83 -0.29
C LEU A 61 -3.45 -8.34 -0.35
N GLU A 62 -3.36 -8.94 -1.53
CA GLU A 62 -3.59 -10.36 -1.74
C GLU A 62 -2.68 -11.22 -0.84
N LYS A 63 -1.37 -10.95 -0.82
CA LYS A 63 -0.43 -11.65 0.06
C LYS A 63 -0.83 -11.52 1.54
N HIS A 64 -1.22 -10.32 1.99
CA HIS A 64 -1.63 -10.10 3.37
C HIS A 64 -2.90 -10.87 3.76
N PHE A 65 -3.86 -10.98 2.83
CA PHE A 65 -5.08 -11.77 3.05
C PHE A 65 -4.81 -13.29 2.99
N VAL A 66 -3.96 -13.75 2.06
CA VAL A 66 -3.54 -15.16 1.97
C VAL A 66 -2.79 -15.61 3.22
N GLU A 67 -1.89 -14.78 3.76
CA GLU A 67 -1.16 -15.09 5.00
C GLU A 67 -2.07 -15.12 6.25
N LYS A 68 -3.23 -14.45 6.20
CA LYS A 68 -4.21 -14.40 7.30
C LYS A 68 -5.20 -15.56 7.30
N GLU A 69 -5.47 -16.17 6.15
CA GLU A 69 -6.39 -17.32 6.03
C GLU A 69 -5.75 -18.65 6.45
N HIS A 70 -4.42 -18.69 6.64
CA HIS A 70 -3.68 -19.89 7.06
C HIS A 70 -3.21 -19.88 8.53
N GLY A 71 -3.67 -18.92 9.34
CA GLY A 71 -3.26 -18.75 10.74
C GLY A 71 -4.32 -19.15 11.76
#